data_AF-A0A921L9G4-F1
#
_entry.id   AF-A0A921L9G4-F1
#
_cell.length_a   1.000
_cell.length_b   1.000
_cell.length_c   1.000
_cell.angle_alpha   90.00
_cell.angle_beta   90.00
_cell.angle_gamma   90.00
#
_symmetry.space_group_name_H-M   'P 1'
#
loop_
_entity.id
_entity.type
_entity.pdbx_description
1 polymer ?
#
loop_
_entity_poly.entity_id
_entity_poly.type
_entity_poly.pdbx_seq_one_letter_code
_entity_poly.pdbx_strand_id
1 'polypeptide(L)'
;MASNEVVLQDFSVNLTPTKITINNENELKQELESIADKYSGLIVTENNLKSVKSTRAKLNALNKGLDDKRKEIKSSYNAPLNEFEDKVKGYQAIINKSLEPISDGIKTLENSQREERKAHVQEVINEMAPEYDIDPTEIEIEKSWTNKTMTDIKLTRILSDGFNALKRKKDLFETNKKLVEEHCKYVGVEPAGWVSQLSDEYNATDVIKAIDQAVEDKKQKELAEQKQIESEKAIQESNQQKIDGSVIDTETGEVIQDDIPTEYAVSIQLIGSKVDIIQAIQKINGLSNVTSKVLNPLSA
;
A
#
# COMPACT_ATOMS: atom_id res chain seq x y z
N MET A 1 41.78 -32.82 11.31
CA MET A 1 40.29 -32.80 11.28
C MET A 1 39.84 -33.99 12.11
N ALA A 2 39.05 -33.77 13.16
CA ALA A 2 38.48 -34.87 13.93
C ALA A 2 37.39 -35.53 13.07
N SER A 3 37.57 -36.80 12.73
CA SER A 3 36.56 -37.59 12.05
C SER A 3 35.41 -37.84 13.02
N ASN A 4 34.28 -37.16 12.81
CA ASN A 4 33.05 -37.37 13.58
C ASN A 4 32.28 -38.57 13.02
N GLU A 5 32.86 -39.75 13.11
CA GLU A 5 32.25 -40.99 12.62
C GLU A 5 31.27 -41.54 13.67
N VAL A 6 30.02 -41.74 13.25
CA VAL A 6 29.00 -42.40 14.07
C VAL A 6 29.00 -43.88 13.76
N VAL A 7 29.51 -44.70 14.69
CA VAL A 7 29.44 -46.16 14.61
C VAL A 7 28.27 -46.65 15.46
N LEU A 8 27.28 -47.28 14.84
CA LEU A 8 26.13 -47.89 15.51
C LEU A 8 26.23 -49.42 15.38
N GLN A 9 26.00 -50.14 16.48
CA GLN A 9 25.73 -51.59 16.41
C GLN A 9 24.29 -51.83 15.95
N ASP A 10 24.05 -52.95 15.27
CA ASP A 10 22.72 -53.29 14.76
C ASP A 10 21.68 -53.42 15.88
N PHE A 11 20.56 -52.73 15.71
CA PHE A 11 19.43 -52.80 16.65
C PHE A 11 18.67 -54.12 16.45
N SER A 12 18.95 -55.10 17.32
CA SER A 12 18.28 -56.41 17.31
C SER A 12 17.14 -56.46 18.33
N VAL A 13 15.95 -56.86 17.88
CA VAL A 13 14.76 -57.02 18.71
C VAL A 13 14.31 -58.48 18.65
N ASN A 14 14.15 -59.10 19.82
CA ASN A 14 13.60 -60.45 19.93
C ASN A 14 12.10 -60.39 20.24
N LEU A 15 11.28 -61.04 19.41
CA LEU A 15 9.85 -61.18 19.62
C LEU A 15 9.49 -62.67 19.71
N THR A 16 8.95 -63.10 20.84
CA THR A 16 8.41 -64.47 20.99
C THR A 16 6.90 -64.46 20.72
N PRO A 17 6.38 -65.33 19.82
CA PRO A 17 4.95 -65.36 19.51
C PRO A 17 4.15 -65.89 20.71
N THR A 18 3.31 -65.05 21.29
CA THR A 18 2.45 -65.41 22.44
C THR A 18 1.08 -65.88 21.92
N LYS A 19 0.78 -67.18 22.05
CA LYS A 19 -0.53 -67.75 21.72
C LYS A 19 -1.48 -67.60 22.91
N ILE A 20 -2.61 -66.90 22.73
CA ILE A 20 -3.65 -66.76 23.74
C ILE A 20 -4.78 -67.76 23.43
N THR A 21 -5.06 -68.68 24.35
CA THR A 21 -6.15 -69.68 24.23
C THR A 21 -6.98 -69.74 25.50
N ILE A 22 -8.28 -70.05 25.37
CA ILE A 22 -9.13 -70.40 26.51
C ILE A 22 -8.96 -71.89 26.76
N ASN A 23 -8.40 -72.27 27.92
CA ASN A 23 -8.02 -73.66 28.19
C ASN A 23 -9.23 -74.62 28.22
N ASN A 24 -10.40 -74.13 28.64
CA ASN A 24 -11.65 -74.88 28.77
C ASN A 24 -12.74 -74.35 27.83
N GLU A 25 -12.37 -73.91 26.62
CA GLU A 25 -13.30 -73.25 25.68
C GLU A 25 -14.57 -74.07 25.42
N ASN A 26 -14.42 -75.37 25.16
CA ASN A 26 -15.54 -76.26 24.86
C ASN A 26 -16.50 -76.41 26.05
N GLU A 27 -15.96 -76.59 27.26
CA GLU A 27 -16.75 -76.73 28.49
C GLU A 27 -17.46 -75.41 28.84
N LEU A 28 -16.73 -74.30 28.76
CA LEU A 28 -17.28 -72.96 29.02
C LEU A 28 -18.40 -72.62 28.04
N LYS A 29 -18.23 -72.94 26.76
CA LYS A 29 -19.25 -72.71 25.73
C LYS A 29 -20.51 -73.53 26.00
N GLN A 30 -20.37 -74.82 26.29
CA GLN A 30 -21.51 -75.68 26.64
C GLN A 30 -22.25 -75.19 27.88
N GLU A 31 -21.53 -74.73 28.91
CA GLU A 31 -22.15 -74.18 30.13
C GLU A 31 -22.91 -72.89 29.83
N LEU A 32 -22.34 -71.98 29.03
CA LEU A 32 -22.99 -70.73 28.64
C LEU A 32 -24.23 -70.97 27.75
N GLU A 33 -24.18 -71.93 26.84
CA GLU A 33 -25.32 -72.35 26.01
C GLU A 33 -26.44 -72.95 26.88
N SER A 34 -26.10 -73.82 27.83
CA SER A 34 -27.07 -74.39 28.77
C SER A 34 -27.72 -73.32 29.66
N ILE A 35 -26.95 -72.32 30.10
CA ILE A 35 -27.47 -71.17 30.84
C ILE A 35 -28.44 -70.35 29.95
N ALA A 36 -28.08 -70.11 28.70
CA ALA A 36 -28.91 -69.37 27.76
C ALA A 36 -30.24 -70.10 27.51
N ASP A 37 -30.20 -71.40 27.24
CA ASP A 37 -31.39 -72.23 27.02
C ASP A 37 -32.29 -72.30 28.26
N LYS A 38 -31.69 -72.47 29.44
CA LYS A 38 -32.43 -72.57 30.71
C LYS A 38 -33.25 -71.32 31.04
N TYR A 39 -32.76 -70.15 30.66
CA TYR A 39 -33.43 -68.88 30.93
C TYR A 39 -34.11 -68.29 29.68
N SER A 40 -34.01 -68.96 28.53
CA SER A 40 -34.76 -68.63 27.32
C SER A 40 -36.26 -68.84 27.56
N GLY A 41 -37.06 -67.79 27.39
CA GLY A 41 -38.51 -67.85 27.59
C GLY A 41 -38.98 -67.81 29.05
N LEU A 42 -38.13 -67.45 30.01
CA LEU A 42 -38.53 -67.31 31.42
C LEU A 42 -39.61 -66.23 31.61
N ILE A 43 -40.81 -66.62 32.02
CA ILE A 43 -41.93 -65.71 32.35
C ILE A 43 -41.77 -65.19 33.78
N VAL A 44 -41.65 -63.87 33.94
CA VAL A 44 -41.52 -63.21 35.24
C VAL A 44 -42.91 -62.99 35.84
N THR A 45 -43.11 -63.48 37.06
CA THR A 45 -44.35 -63.32 37.84
C THR A 45 -44.02 -62.75 39.22
N GLU A 46 -45.02 -62.20 39.91
CA GLU A 46 -44.81 -61.53 41.21
C GLU A 46 -44.18 -62.45 42.27
N ASN A 47 -44.55 -63.75 42.24
CA ASN A 47 -44.03 -64.78 43.13
C ASN A 47 -42.55 -65.17 42.84
N ASN A 48 -42.07 -65.02 41.60
CA ASN A 48 -40.71 -65.42 41.22
C ASN A 48 -39.73 -64.23 41.07
N LEU A 49 -40.22 -62.99 41.13
CA LEU A 49 -39.47 -61.75 40.89
C LEU A 49 -38.17 -61.65 41.70
N LYS A 50 -38.19 -62.04 42.98
CA LYS A 50 -37.00 -62.01 43.85
C LYS A 50 -35.90 -62.95 43.35
N SER A 51 -36.28 -64.16 42.94
CA SER A 51 -35.37 -65.16 42.39
C SER A 51 -34.79 -64.72 41.04
N VAL A 52 -35.65 -64.23 40.14
CA VAL A 52 -35.23 -63.72 38.82
C VAL A 52 -34.24 -62.56 38.94
N LYS A 53 -34.48 -61.61 39.86
CA LYS A 53 -33.54 -60.51 40.12
C LYS A 53 -32.17 -61.00 40.60
N SER A 54 -32.13 -62.03 41.46
CA SER A 54 -30.87 -62.63 41.92
C SER A 54 -30.13 -63.34 40.78
N THR A 55 -30.84 -64.11 39.95
CA THR A 55 -30.24 -64.76 38.77
C THR A 55 -29.68 -63.73 37.79
N ARG A 56 -30.42 -62.66 37.49
CA ARG A 56 -29.93 -61.56 36.64
C ARG A 56 -28.62 -60.97 37.18
N ALA A 57 -28.54 -60.75 38.49
CA ALA A 57 -27.32 -60.24 39.11
C ALA A 57 -26.14 -61.20 38.94
N LYS A 58 -26.37 -62.52 39.08
CA LYS A 58 -25.33 -63.54 38.85
C LYS A 58 -24.87 -63.59 37.39
N LEU A 59 -25.79 -63.52 36.42
CA LEU A 59 -25.44 -63.49 35.00
C LEU A 59 -24.65 -62.23 34.63
N ASN A 60 -25.04 -61.07 35.16
CA ASN A 60 -24.28 -59.83 34.96
C ASN A 60 -22.89 -59.91 35.59
N ALA A 61 -22.75 -60.54 36.76
CA ALA A 61 -21.45 -60.75 37.39
C ALA A 61 -20.56 -61.69 36.57
N LEU A 62 -21.11 -62.77 36.01
CA LEU A 62 -20.40 -63.69 35.11
C LEU A 62 -19.91 -62.98 33.84
N ASN A 63 -20.80 -62.22 33.18
CA ASN A 63 -20.45 -61.44 31.98
C ASN A 63 -19.34 -60.42 32.28
N LYS A 64 -19.43 -59.74 33.42
CA LYS A 64 -18.38 -58.82 33.88
C LYS A 64 -17.05 -59.55 34.11
N GLY A 65 -17.07 -60.73 34.75
CA GLY A 65 -15.87 -61.52 35.00
C GLY A 65 -15.13 -61.94 33.72
N LEU A 66 -15.87 -62.29 32.66
CA LEU A 66 -15.30 -62.59 31.34
C LEU A 66 -14.60 -61.36 30.74
N ASP A 67 -15.26 -60.20 30.78
CA ASP A 67 -14.68 -58.96 30.26
C ASP A 67 -13.49 -58.46 31.10
N ASP A 68 -13.55 -58.62 32.43
CA ASP A 68 -12.45 -58.27 33.34
C ASP A 68 -11.22 -59.15 33.04
N LYS A 69 -11.41 -60.46 32.84
CA LYS A 69 -10.31 -61.36 32.43
C LYS A 69 -9.73 -61.03 31.05
N ARG A 70 -10.58 -60.68 30.09
CA ARG A 70 -10.14 -60.19 28.76
C ARG A 70 -9.27 -58.93 28.91
N LYS A 71 -9.70 -57.97 29.73
CA LYS A 71 -8.95 -56.73 29.98
C LYS A 71 -7.63 -56.99 30.69
N GLU A 72 -7.61 -57.88 31.68
CA GLU A 72 -6.42 -58.30 32.42
C GLU A 72 -5.37 -58.89 31.46
N ILE A 73 -5.75 -59.87 30.63
CA ILE A 73 -4.83 -60.48 29.65
C ILE A 73 -4.35 -59.44 28.63
N LYS A 74 -5.23 -58.57 28.12
CA LYS A 74 -4.85 -57.49 27.20
C LYS A 74 -3.84 -56.53 27.84
N SER A 75 -4.04 -56.15 29.10
CA SER A 75 -3.14 -55.27 29.82
C SER A 75 -1.77 -55.91 30.01
N SER A 76 -1.72 -57.17 30.44
CA SER A 76 -0.48 -57.91 30.64
C SER A 76 0.28 -58.15 29.33
N TYR A 77 -0.44 -58.37 28.22
CA TYR A 77 0.15 -58.50 26.89
C TYR A 77 0.73 -57.18 26.36
N ASN A 78 0.03 -56.06 26.59
CA ASN A 78 0.47 -54.75 26.14
C ASN A 78 1.57 -54.14 27.03
N ALA A 79 1.69 -54.56 28.30
CA ALA A 79 2.72 -54.06 29.21
C ALA A 79 4.16 -54.18 28.65
N PRO A 80 4.63 -55.36 28.18
CA PRO A 80 5.97 -55.47 27.61
C PRO A 80 6.14 -54.68 26.30
N LEU A 81 5.07 -54.53 25.51
CA LEU A 81 5.09 -53.69 24.30
C LEU A 81 5.29 -52.21 24.68
N ASN A 82 4.52 -51.71 25.64
CA ASN A 82 4.64 -50.34 26.11
C ASN A 82 6.03 -50.05 26.68
N GLU A 83 6.59 -50.96 27.50
CA GLU A 83 7.95 -50.83 28.02
C GLU A 83 9.01 -50.79 26.90
N PHE A 84 8.84 -51.60 25.85
CA PHE A 84 9.70 -51.57 24.68
C PHE A 84 9.60 -50.23 23.95
N GLU A 85 8.40 -49.74 23.67
CA GLU A 85 8.17 -48.45 23.03
C GLU A 85 8.78 -47.29 23.83
N ASP A 86 8.62 -47.30 25.15
CA ASP A 86 9.16 -46.27 26.03
C ASP A 86 10.69 -46.29 26.05
N LYS A 87 11.31 -47.47 26.02
CA LYS A 87 12.77 -47.60 25.86
C LYS A 87 13.24 -47.02 24.52
N VAL A 88 12.56 -47.35 23.42
CA VAL A 88 12.88 -46.82 22.09
C VAL A 88 12.75 -45.30 22.05
N LYS A 89 11.66 -44.73 22.61
CA LYS A 89 11.48 -43.28 22.73
C LYS A 89 12.58 -42.64 23.58
N GLY A 90 12.99 -43.30 24.67
CA GLY A 90 14.13 -42.88 25.48
C GLY A 90 15.43 -42.80 24.67
N TYR A 91 15.72 -43.81 23.84
CA TYR A 91 16.89 -43.80 22.95
C TYR A 91 16.81 -42.69 21.91
N GLN A 92 15.63 -42.47 21.31
CA GLN A 92 15.41 -41.35 20.39
C GLN A 92 15.63 -40.00 21.06
N ALA A 93 15.21 -39.84 22.32
CA ALA A 93 15.44 -38.61 23.09
C ALA A 93 16.94 -38.35 23.32
N ILE A 94 17.74 -39.38 23.58
CA ILE A 94 19.21 -39.26 23.72
C ILE A 94 19.84 -38.79 22.39
N ILE A 95 19.39 -39.35 21.26
CA ILE A 95 19.86 -38.94 19.93
C ILE A 95 19.49 -37.47 19.67
N ASN A 96 18.23 -37.10 19.92
CA ASN A 96 17.75 -35.73 19.70
C ASN A 96 18.51 -34.70 20.54
N LYS A 97 18.86 -35.02 21.79
CA LYS A 97 19.69 -34.17 22.65
C LYS A 97 21.07 -33.90 22.06
N SER A 98 21.61 -34.84 21.28
CA SER A 98 22.88 -34.64 20.56
C SER A 98 22.69 -33.89 19.23
N LEU A 99 21.55 -34.08 18.55
CA LEU A 99 21.24 -33.43 17.27
C LEU A 99 20.96 -31.94 17.41
N GLU A 100 20.26 -31.52 18.47
CA GLU A 100 19.87 -30.12 18.70
C GLU A 100 21.07 -29.15 18.68
N PRO A 101 22.12 -29.30 19.51
CA PRO A 101 23.26 -28.39 19.49
C PRO A 101 24.05 -28.46 18.17
N ILE A 102 24.07 -29.60 17.47
CA ILE A 102 24.71 -29.71 16.15
C ILE A 102 23.92 -28.90 15.12
N SER A 103 22.59 -29.04 15.10
CA SER A 103 21.71 -28.30 14.20
C SER A 103 21.83 -26.80 14.43
N ASP A 104 21.83 -26.37 15.70
CA ASP A 104 21.93 -24.96 16.04
C ASP A 104 23.32 -24.39 15.81
N GLY A 105 24.37 -25.19 16.03
CA GLY A 105 25.74 -24.86 15.64
C GLY A 105 25.88 -24.64 14.13
N ILE A 106 25.29 -25.52 13.32
CA ILE A 106 25.25 -25.38 11.85
C ILE A 106 24.54 -24.08 11.47
N LYS A 107 23.31 -23.85 11.97
CA LYS A 107 22.53 -22.63 11.66
C LYS A 107 23.29 -21.36 12.05
N THR A 108 23.90 -21.35 13.24
CA THR A 108 24.65 -20.20 13.75
C THR A 108 25.84 -19.89 12.84
N LEU A 109 26.59 -20.92 12.44
CA LEU A 109 27.73 -20.76 11.54
C LEU A 109 27.29 -20.30 10.14
N GLU A 110 26.25 -20.91 9.57
CA GLU A 110 25.72 -20.51 8.25
C GLU A 110 25.18 -19.08 8.25
N ASN A 111 24.55 -18.63 9.34
CA ASN A 111 24.11 -17.26 9.51
C ASN A 111 25.30 -16.30 9.63
N SER A 112 26.32 -16.62 10.44
CA SER A 112 27.55 -15.83 10.53
C SER A 112 28.23 -15.66 9.17
N GLN A 113 28.38 -16.76 8.42
CA GLN A 113 28.96 -16.73 7.08
C GLN A 113 28.12 -15.91 6.09
N ARG A 114 26.79 -15.91 6.25
CA ARG A 114 25.89 -15.09 5.42
C ARG A 114 26.03 -13.60 5.74
N GLU A 115 26.13 -13.23 7.02
CA GLU A 115 26.36 -11.84 7.43
C GLU A 115 27.74 -11.34 7.00
N GLU A 116 28.79 -12.16 7.12
CA GLU A 116 30.12 -11.86 6.58
C GLU A 116 30.07 -11.60 5.08
N ARG A 117 29.36 -12.45 4.32
CA ARG A 117 29.15 -12.23 2.87
C ARG A 117 28.34 -10.99 2.57
N LYS A 118 27.35 -10.66 3.40
CA LYS A 118 26.56 -9.44 3.25
C LYS A 118 27.44 -8.20 3.45
N ALA A 119 28.31 -8.22 4.46
CA ALA A 119 29.29 -7.16 4.68
C ALA A 119 30.25 -7.02 3.48
N HIS A 120 30.76 -8.14 2.97
CA HIS A 120 31.61 -8.16 1.77
C HIS A 120 30.87 -7.61 0.53
N VAL A 121 29.62 -8.00 0.31
CA VAL A 121 28.81 -7.46 -0.80
C VAL A 121 28.62 -5.95 -0.66
N GLN A 122 28.37 -5.46 0.56
CA GLN A 122 28.26 -4.02 0.81
C GLN A 122 29.59 -3.29 0.53
N GLU A 123 30.72 -3.89 0.90
CA GLU A 123 32.05 -3.35 0.60
C GLU A 123 32.26 -3.21 -0.92
N VAL A 124 31.98 -4.27 -1.69
CA VAL A 124 32.07 -4.23 -3.16
C VAL A 124 31.14 -3.17 -3.77
N ILE A 125 29.93 -3.01 -3.24
CA ILE A 125 29.00 -1.95 -3.68
C ILE A 125 29.58 -0.57 -3.38
N ASN A 126 30.13 -0.36 -2.18
CA ASN A 126 30.72 0.92 -1.77
C ASN A 126 31.94 1.30 -2.61
N GLU A 127 32.73 0.32 -3.06
CA GLU A 127 33.86 0.53 -3.95
C GLU A 127 33.41 0.87 -5.38
N MET A 128 32.45 0.13 -5.92
CA MET A 128 32.07 0.23 -7.33
C MET A 128 31.05 1.34 -7.62
N ALA A 129 30.04 1.55 -6.77
CA ALA A 129 28.92 2.47 -7.06
C ALA A 129 29.36 3.94 -7.33
N PRO A 130 30.35 4.50 -6.62
CA PRO A 130 30.84 5.86 -6.90
C PRO A 130 31.40 6.03 -8.31
N GLU A 131 31.98 4.98 -8.93
CA GLU A 131 32.49 5.04 -10.31
C GLU A 131 31.35 5.27 -11.34
N TYR A 132 30.11 4.98 -10.95
CA TYR A 132 28.92 5.11 -11.78
C TYR A 132 28.03 6.31 -11.38
N ASP A 133 28.47 7.19 -10.48
CA ASP A 133 27.69 8.32 -9.95
C ASP A 133 26.37 7.88 -9.25
N ILE A 134 26.41 6.70 -8.62
CA ILE A 134 25.31 6.10 -7.88
C ILE A 134 25.66 6.12 -6.38
N ASP A 135 24.68 6.46 -5.55
CA ASP A 135 24.84 6.38 -4.09
C ASP A 135 24.79 4.90 -3.66
N PRO A 136 25.83 4.37 -2.99
CA PRO A 136 25.85 3.00 -2.51
C PRO A 136 24.66 2.62 -1.61
N THR A 137 24.06 3.60 -0.93
CA THR A 137 22.94 3.39 0.00
C THR A 137 21.60 3.17 -0.71
N GLU A 138 21.49 3.54 -1.99
CA GLU A 138 20.30 3.29 -2.82
C GLU A 138 20.22 1.84 -3.32
N ILE A 139 21.30 1.07 -3.18
CA ILE A 139 21.40 -0.30 -3.68
C ILE A 139 20.93 -1.30 -2.62
N GLU A 140 19.80 -1.95 -2.88
CA GLU A 140 19.31 -3.04 -2.04
C GLU A 140 20.09 -4.33 -2.29
N ILE A 141 20.68 -4.92 -1.23
CA ILE A 141 21.40 -6.18 -1.32
C ILE A 141 20.41 -7.35 -1.48
N GLU A 142 20.44 -7.98 -2.65
CA GLU A 142 19.62 -9.15 -2.92
C GLU A 142 20.11 -10.38 -2.13
N LYS A 143 19.18 -11.17 -1.59
CA LYS A 143 19.50 -12.39 -0.82
C LYS A 143 20.40 -13.36 -1.58
N SER A 144 20.25 -13.44 -2.91
CA SER A 144 21.02 -14.34 -3.76
C SER A 144 22.51 -14.00 -3.79
N TRP A 145 22.89 -12.74 -3.54
CA TRP A 145 24.28 -12.26 -3.54
C TRP A 145 25.05 -12.74 -2.31
N THR A 146 24.34 -13.00 -1.21
CA THR A 146 24.91 -13.51 0.06
C THR A 146 25.10 -15.04 0.07
N ASN A 147 24.70 -15.74 -0.98
CA ASN A 147 24.74 -17.21 -1.02
C ASN A 147 26.18 -17.73 -1.15
N LYS A 148 26.44 -18.92 -0.60
CA LYS A 148 27.77 -19.57 -0.63
C LYS A 148 28.35 -19.75 -2.04
N THR A 149 27.48 -19.97 -3.02
CA THR A 149 27.82 -20.20 -4.43
C THR A 149 28.05 -18.92 -5.21
N MET A 150 27.75 -17.74 -4.65
CA MET A 150 28.09 -16.48 -5.28
C MET A 150 29.60 -16.26 -5.20
N THR A 151 30.20 -15.96 -6.35
CA THR A 151 31.62 -15.64 -6.49
C THR A 151 31.79 -14.15 -6.79
N ASP A 152 32.93 -13.58 -6.43
CA ASP A 152 33.20 -12.15 -6.65
C ASP A 152 33.12 -11.76 -8.13
N ILE A 153 33.59 -12.61 -9.03
CA ILE A 153 33.48 -12.39 -10.49
C ILE A 153 32.02 -12.28 -10.93
N LYS A 154 31.14 -13.13 -10.39
CA LYS A 154 29.71 -13.09 -10.74
C LYS A 154 29.04 -11.88 -10.11
N LEU A 155 29.36 -11.57 -8.86
CA LEU A 155 28.84 -10.44 -8.12
C LEU A 155 29.20 -9.12 -8.82
N THR A 156 30.48 -8.88 -9.07
CA THR A 156 30.98 -7.67 -9.75
C THR A 156 30.35 -7.49 -11.14
N ARG A 157 30.15 -8.58 -11.90
CA ARG A 157 29.45 -8.50 -13.19
C ARG A 157 27.99 -8.06 -13.03
N ILE A 158 27.25 -8.67 -12.09
CA ILE A 158 25.86 -8.32 -11.81
C ILE A 158 25.75 -6.84 -11.38
N LEU A 159 26.64 -6.41 -10.48
CA LEU A 159 26.68 -5.03 -10.00
C LEU A 159 27.02 -4.06 -11.13
N SER A 160 28.05 -4.34 -11.94
CA SER A 160 28.41 -3.49 -13.07
C SER A 160 27.29 -3.36 -14.10
N ASP A 161 26.64 -4.47 -14.46
CA ASP A 161 25.50 -4.46 -15.38
C ASP A 161 24.33 -3.62 -14.81
N GLY A 162 24.04 -3.79 -13.51
CA GLY A 162 23.01 -3.04 -12.79
C GLY A 162 23.32 -1.54 -12.69
N PHE A 163 24.54 -1.19 -12.32
CA PHE A 163 24.99 0.21 -12.21
C PHE A 163 24.99 0.90 -13.57
N ASN A 164 25.43 0.23 -14.64
CA ASN A 164 25.32 0.77 -16.00
C ASN A 164 23.87 0.99 -16.44
N ALA A 165 22.93 0.13 -16.01
CA ALA A 165 21.51 0.33 -16.31
C ALA A 165 20.94 1.55 -15.55
N LEU A 166 21.27 1.68 -14.26
CA LEU A 166 20.85 2.81 -13.42
C LEU A 166 21.42 4.14 -13.92
N LYS A 167 22.72 4.18 -14.25
CA LYS A 167 23.38 5.37 -14.81
C LYS A 167 22.72 5.80 -16.11
N ARG A 168 22.51 4.88 -17.05
CA ARG A 168 21.80 5.17 -18.32
C ARG A 168 20.40 5.72 -18.09
N LYS A 169 19.68 5.20 -17.10
CA LYS A 169 18.34 5.69 -16.75
C LYS A 169 18.37 7.13 -16.23
N LYS A 170 19.33 7.44 -15.34
CA LYS A 170 19.54 8.79 -14.79
C LYS A 170 19.96 9.78 -15.88
N ASP A 171 20.93 9.41 -16.71
CA ASP A 171 21.40 10.24 -17.83
C ASP A 171 20.28 10.52 -18.85
N LEU A 172 19.46 9.51 -19.15
CA LEU A 172 18.30 9.66 -20.02
C LEU A 172 17.25 10.60 -19.43
N PHE A 173 16.96 10.47 -18.13
CA PHE A 173 16.04 11.36 -17.43
C PHE A 173 16.54 12.81 -17.44
N GLU A 174 17.83 13.04 -17.16
CA GLU A 174 18.42 14.38 -17.22
C GLU A 174 18.40 14.97 -18.64
N THR A 175 18.66 14.15 -19.66
CA THR A 175 18.61 14.57 -21.07
C THR A 175 17.17 14.94 -21.46
N ASN A 176 16.19 14.10 -21.11
CA ASN A 176 14.77 14.36 -21.35
C ASN A 176 14.31 15.64 -20.65
N LYS A 177 14.73 15.84 -19.39
CA LYS A 177 14.45 17.05 -18.62
C LYS A 177 14.96 18.30 -19.33
N LYS A 178 16.24 18.30 -19.77
CA LYS A 178 16.82 19.42 -20.51
C LYS A 178 16.04 19.73 -21.80
N LEU A 179 15.65 18.70 -22.54
CA LEU A 179 14.90 18.87 -23.79
C LEU A 179 13.53 19.52 -23.55
N VAL A 180 12.81 19.07 -22.51
CA VAL A 180 11.53 19.68 -22.11
C VAL A 180 11.72 21.13 -21.63
N GLU A 181 12.75 21.40 -20.81
CA GLU A 181 13.04 22.76 -20.33
C GLU A 181 13.38 23.73 -21.47
N GLU A 182 14.14 23.28 -22.47
CA GLU A 182 14.47 24.08 -23.66
C GLU A 182 13.24 24.35 -24.53
N HIS A 183 12.39 23.34 -24.74
CA HIS A 183 11.14 23.49 -25.49
C HIS A 183 10.16 24.43 -24.79
N CYS A 184 9.98 24.30 -23.47
CA CYS A 184 9.17 25.22 -22.67
C CYS A 184 9.66 26.68 -22.80
N LYS A 185 10.98 26.91 -22.80
CA LYS A 185 11.55 28.25 -23.04
C LYS A 185 11.25 28.77 -24.45
N TYR A 186 11.35 27.91 -25.47
CA TYR A 186 11.06 28.27 -26.85
C TYR A 186 9.59 28.69 -27.03
N VAL A 187 8.66 27.96 -26.40
CA VAL A 187 7.22 28.22 -26.53
C VAL A 187 6.72 29.26 -25.51
N GLY A 188 7.52 29.62 -24.51
CA GLY A 188 7.20 30.63 -23.50
C GLY A 188 6.29 30.13 -22.37
N VAL A 189 6.42 28.85 -21.99
CA VAL A 189 5.63 28.20 -20.92
C VAL A 189 6.51 27.87 -19.72
N GLU A 190 5.92 27.86 -18.52
CA GLU A 190 6.59 27.48 -17.27
C GLU A 190 7.02 26.00 -17.29
N PRO A 191 8.32 25.67 -17.11
CA PRO A 191 8.79 24.29 -17.28
C PRO A 191 8.48 23.31 -16.15
N ALA A 192 8.35 23.73 -14.88
CA ALA A 192 8.34 22.80 -13.74
C ALA A 192 7.15 21.83 -13.79
N GLY A 193 5.96 22.32 -14.16
CA GLY A 193 4.77 21.47 -14.32
C GLY A 193 4.98 20.35 -15.35
N TRP A 194 5.64 20.65 -16.47
CA TRP A 194 5.88 19.68 -17.54
C TRP A 194 7.03 18.72 -17.25
N VAL A 195 8.10 19.21 -16.64
CA VAL A 195 9.22 18.36 -16.20
C VAL A 195 8.74 17.31 -15.19
N SER A 196 7.77 17.64 -14.33
CA SER A 196 7.20 16.68 -13.38
C SER A 196 6.42 15.53 -14.04
N GLN A 197 6.00 15.68 -15.29
CA GLN A 197 5.32 14.64 -16.06
C GLN A 197 6.31 13.62 -16.66
N LEU A 198 7.61 13.94 -16.69
CA LEU A 198 8.62 12.99 -17.12
C LEU A 198 8.66 11.81 -16.15
N SER A 199 8.55 10.62 -16.71
CA SER A 199 8.60 9.37 -15.98
C SER A 199 9.21 8.29 -16.86
N ASP A 200 9.33 7.08 -16.33
CA ASP A 200 9.78 5.93 -17.11
C ASP A 200 8.84 5.63 -18.30
N GLU A 201 7.57 6.02 -18.19
CA GLU A 201 6.54 5.81 -19.23
C GLU A 201 6.38 7.02 -20.17
N TYR A 202 6.60 8.24 -19.68
CA TYR A 202 6.46 9.48 -20.44
C TYR A 202 7.81 10.11 -20.72
N ASN A 203 8.29 9.95 -21.97
CA ASN A 203 9.54 10.54 -22.42
C ASN A 203 9.35 12.00 -22.89
N ALA A 204 10.46 12.69 -23.17
CA ALA A 204 10.44 14.10 -23.57
C ALA A 204 9.57 14.37 -24.81
N THR A 205 9.51 13.45 -25.78
CA THR A 205 8.70 13.63 -26.99
C THR A 205 7.21 13.70 -26.68
N ASP A 206 6.75 12.87 -25.75
CA ASP A 206 5.34 12.81 -25.37
C ASP A 206 4.94 14.06 -24.57
N VAL A 207 5.81 14.51 -23.66
CA VAL A 207 5.63 15.75 -22.91
C VAL A 207 5.66 16.97 -23.84
N ILE A 208 6.58 17.02 -24.82
CA ILE A 208 6.67 18.10 -25.81
C ILE A 208 5.39 18.21 -26.65
N LYS A 209 4.84 17.08 -27.12
CA LYS A 209 3.55 17.08 -27.83
C LYS A 209 2.42 17.62 -26.96
N ALA A 210 2.40 17.28 -25.67
CA ALA A 210 1.40 17.79 -24.75
C ALA A 210 1.55 19.30 -24.51
N ILE A 211 2.78 19.82 -24.44
CA ILE A 211 3.06 21.27 -24.37
C ILE A 211 2.53 21.97 -25.61
N ASP A 212 2.84 21.46 -26.80
CA ASP A 212 2.41 22.08 -28.06
C ASP A 212 0.88 22.13 -28.17
N GLN A 213 0.21 21.03 -27.80
CA GLN A 213 -1.24 20.98 -27.78
C GLN A 213 -1.83 21.98 -26.78
N ALA A 214 -1.29 22.07 -25.56
CA ALA A 214 -1.77 23.00 -24.55
C ALA A 214 -1.59 24.48 -24.97
N VAL A 215 -0.51 24.78 -25.69
CA VAL A 215 -0.25 26.12 -26.21
C VAL A 215 -1.20 26.46 -27.35
N GLU A 216 -1.45 25.52 -28.26
CA GLU A 216 -2.42 25.73 -29.34
C GLU A 216 -3.83 25.89 -28.79
N ASP A 217 -4.26 25.04 -27.86
CA ASP A 217 -5.57 25.14 -27.21
C ASP A 217 -5.75 26.48 -26.50
N LYS A 218 -4.69 26.99 -25.84
CA LYS A 218 -4.71 28.31 -25.21
C LYS A 218 -4.89 29.42 -26.24
N LYS A 219 -4.17 29.38 -27.37
CA LYS A 219 -4.32 30.34 -28.46
C LYS A 219 -5.72 30.30 -29.08
N GLN A 220 -6.27 29.11 -29.32
CA GLN A 220 -7.62 28.95 -29.87
C GLN A 220 -8.68 29.50 -28.92
N LYS A 221 -8.51 29.29 -27.61
CA LYS A 221 -9.40 29.83 -26.59
C LYS A 221 -9.35 31.35 -26.52
N GLU A 222 -8.14 31.94 -26.50
CA GLU A 222 -7.97 33.40 -26.52
C GLU A 222 -8.56 34.02 -27.79
N LEU A 223 -8.39 33.38 -28.96
CA LEU A 223 -8.99 33.82 -30.23
C LEU A 223 -10.53 33.72 -30.20
N ALA A 224 -11.07 32.65 -29.62
CA ALA A 224 -12.51 32.47 -29.48
C ALA A 224 -13.13 33.50 -28.53
N GLU A 225 -12.48 33.78 -27.40
CA GLU A 225 -12.89 34.83 -26.45
C GLU A 225 -12.84 36.22 -27.12
N GLN A 226 -11.79 36.53 -27.90
CA GLN A 226 -11.72 37.77 -28.66
C GLN A 226 -12.87 37.90 -29.68
N LYS A 227 -13.16 36.85 -30.44
CA LYS A 227 -14.29 36.83 -31.39
C LYS A 227 -15.64 36.98 -30.69
N GLN A 228 -15.81 36.38 -29.51
CA GLN A 228 -17.02 36.55 -28.70
C GLN A 228 -17.17 38.02 -28.27
N ILE A 229 -16.14 38.62 -27.68
CA ILE A 229 -16.13 40.03 -27.26
C ILE A 229 -16.40 40.96 -28.44
N GLU A 230 -15.80 40.71 -29.60
CA GLU A 230 -16.03 41.49 -30.83
C GLU A 230 -17.47 41.36 -31.33
N SER A 231 -18.03 40.14 -31.34
CA SER A 231 -19.42 39.91 -31.72
C SER A 231 -20.42 40.59 -30.77
N GLU A 232 -20.16 40.57 -29.46
CA GLU A 232 -20.98 41.24 -28.45
C GLU A 232 -20.95 42.76 -28.61
N LYS A 233 -19.77 43.34 -28.88
CA LYS A 233 -19.63 44.77 -29.21
C LYS A 233 -20.37 45.14 -30.50
N ALA A 234 -20.24 44.34 -31.56
CA ALA A 234 -20.93 44.58 -32.83
C ALA A 234 -22.47 44.48 -32.69
N ILE A 235 -22.98 43.60 -31.83
CA ILE A 235 -24.42 43.52 -31.50
C ILE A 235 -24.86 44.76 -30.70
N GLN A 236 -24.06 45.22 -29.72
CA GLN A 236 -24.34 46.46 -28.99
C GLN A 236 -24.37 47.69 -29.93
N GLU A 237 -23.43 47.77 -30.88
CA GLU A 237 -23.37 48.87 -31.86
C GLU A 237 -24.50 48.78 -32.89
N SER A 238 -24.86 47.58 -33.37
CA SER A 238 -25.98 47.39 -34.31
C SER A 238 -27.35 47.67 -33.68
N ASN A 239 -27.50 47.53 -32.36
CA ASN A 239 -28.73 47.89 -31.64
C ASN A 239 -28.87 49.41 -31.44
N GLN A 240 -27.93 50.22 -31.92
CA GLN A 240 -28.04 51.68 -32.00
C GLN A 240 -28.35 52.10 -33.45
N GLN A 241 -29.61 52.45 -33.74
CA GLN A 241 -29.98 53.14 -34.98
C GLN A 241 -30.29 54.62 -34.72
N LYS A 242 -29.70 55.50 -35.55
CA LYS A 242 -30.10 56.91 -35.67
C LYS A 242 -30.97 57.09 -36.91
N ILE A 243 -32.23 57.51 -36.71
CA ILE A 243 -33.03 58.16 -37.76
C ILE A 243 -33.42 59.55 -37.24
N ASP A 244 -32.96 60.56 -37.95
CA ASP A 244 -33.53 61.92 -38.06
C ASP A 244 -34.20 62.50 -36.80
N GLY A 245 -33.38 62.71 -35.76
CA GLY A 245 -33.67 63.76 -34.78
C GLY A 245 -34.55 63.41 -33.58
N SER A 246 -34.83 62.14 -33.25
CA SER A 246 -35.29 61.72 -31.90
C SER A 246 -35.06 60.22 -31.65
N VAL A 247 -34.46 59.87 -30.50
CA VAL A 247 -34.21 58.48 -30.07
C VAL A 247 -35.43 57.98 -29.30
N ILE A 248 -36.04 56.90 -29.78
CA ILE A 248 -37.17 56.21 -29.13
C ILE A 248 -36.67 54.84 -28.68
N ASP A 249 -36.76 54.55 -27.39
CA ASP A 249 -36.61 53.20 -26.84
C ASP A 249 -37.79 52.35 -27.33
N THR A 250 -37.52 51.34 -28.17
CA THR A 250 -38.56 50.51 -28.81
C THR A 250 -39.15 49.43 -27.92
N GLU A 251 -38.76 49.34 -26.64
CA GLU A 251 -39.40 48.46 -25.66
C GLU A 251 -40.20 49.24 -24.60
N THR A 252 -39.87 50.52 -24.33
CA THR A 252 -40.50 51.28 -23.22
C THR A 252 -41.05 52.68 -23.56
N GLY A 253 -40.75 53.27 -24.71
CA GLY A 253 -41.51 54.41 -25.25
C GLY A 253 -41.41 55.75 -24.51
N GLU A 254 -40.30 56.08 -23.83
CA GLU A 254 -40.06 57.44 -23.30
C GLU A 254 -38.92 58.19 -24.00
N VAL A 255 -39.06 59.52 -24.11
CA VAL A 255 -38.20 60.44 -24.89
C VAL A 255 -37.24 61.20 -23.97
N ILE A 256 -35.93 61.05 -24.20
CA ILE A 256 -34.87 61.77 -23.47
C ILE A 256 -34.39 62.94 -24.34
N GLN A 257 -34.71 64.17 -23.94
CA GLN A 257 -34.07 65.40 -24.43
C GLN A 257 -32.78 65.61 -23.65
N ASP A 258 -31.65 65.84 -24.33
CA ASP A 258 -30.56 66.64 -23.77
C ASP A 258 -29.61 67.14 -24.86
N ASP A 259 -29.55 68.46 -24.99
CA ASP A 259 -28.34 69.17 -25.42
C ASP A 259 -28.18 70.33 -24.44
N ILE A 260 -27.32 70.18 -23.42
CA ILE A 260 -27.01 71.25 -22.45
C ILE A 260 -25.48 71.29 -22.25
N PRO A 261 -24.82 72.47 -22.30
CA PRO A 261 -23.39 72.60 -22.58
C PRO A 261 -22.44 71.91 -21.60
N THR A 262 -21.25 71.52 -22.06
CA THR A 262 -20.18 70.94 -21.22
C THR A 262 -19.35 71.98 -20.45
N GLU A 263 -19.51 73.28 -20.72
CA GLU A 263 -18.85 74.37 -19.99
C GLU A 263 -19.82 75.52 -19.70
N TYR A 264 -19.79 76.03 -18.46
CA TYR A 264 -20.65 77.12 -17.98
C TYR A 264 -19.79 78.27 -17.44
N ALA A 265 -20.07 79.50 -17.87
CA ALA A 265 -19.42 80.70 -17.35
C ALA A 265 -20.43 81.53 -16.53
N VAL A 266 -20.05 81.88 -15.30
CA VAL A 266 -20.86 82.71 -14.40
C VAL A 266 -20.02 83.87 -13.88
N SER A 267 -20.58 85.08 -13.85
CA SER A 267 -20.00 86.26 -13.21
C SER A 267 -20.65 86.49 -11.85
N ILE A 268 -19.85 86.59 -10.79
CA ILE A 268 -20.33 86.80 -9.42
C ILE A 268 -19.75 88.10 -8.88
N GLN A 269 -20.59 88.95 -8.29
CA GLN A 269 -20.17 90.14 -7.55
C GLN A 269 -20.12 89.82 -6.05
N LEU A 270 -18.95 89.98 -5.43
CA LEU A 270 -18.76 89.77 -4.00
C LEU A 270 -18.73 91.13 -3.28
N ILE A 271 -19.51 91.27 -2.21
CA ILE A 271 -19.57 92.48 -1.38
C ILE A 271 -19.35 92.06 0.08
N GLY A 272 -18.31 92.59 0.71
CA GLY A 272 -17.89 92.20 2.05
C GLY A 272 -16.64 92.94 2.49
N SER A 273 -16.08 92.58 3.65
CA SER A 273 -14.81 93.14 4.10
C SER A 273 -13.66 92.70 3.19
N LYS A 274 -12.59 93.52 3.11
CA LYS A 274 -11.43 93.24 2.25
C LYS A 274 -10.81 91.86 2.52
N VAL A 275 -10.75 91.46 3.79
CA VAL A 275 -10.15 90.19 4.21
C VAL A 275 -11.01 89.00 3.76
N ASP A 276 -12.32 89.10 3.93
CA ASP A 276 -13.25 88.01 3.58
C ASP A 276 -13.32 87.79 2.06
N ILE A 277 -13.27 88.87 1.27
CA ILE A 277 -13.26 88.78 -0.20
C ILE A 277 -11.98 88.08 -0.69
N ILE A 278 -10.81 88.39 -0.10
CA ILE A 278 -9.54 87.75 -0.49
C ILE A 278 -9.57 86.25 -0.19
N GLN A 279 -10.09 85.85 0.97
CA GLN A 279 -10.23 84.43 1.33
C GLN A 279 -11.20 83.69 0.41
N ALA A 280 -12.31 84.33 0.00
CA ALA A 280 -13.25 83.73 -0.93
C ALA A 280 -12.61 83.49 -2.32
N ILE A 281 -11.85 84.46 -2.84
CA ILE A 281 -11.15 84.32 -4.13
C ILE A 281 -10.11 83.19 -4.08
N GLN A 282 -9.34 83.07 -2.99
CA GLN A 282 -8.35 82.00 -2.85
C GLN A 282 -8.98 80.61 -2.88
N LYS A 283 -10.15 80.43 -2.27
CA LYS A 283 -10.88 79.14 -2.32
C LYS A 283 -11.38 78.80 -3.72
N ILE A 284 -11.87 79.78 -4.46
CA ILE A 284 -12.34 79.57 -5.85
C ILE A 284 -11.17 79.16 -6.75
N ASN A 285 -10.00 79.79 -6.59
CA ASN A 285 -8.81 79.49 -7.39
C ASN A 285 -8.18 78.11 -7.06
N GLY A 286 -8.56 77.50 -5.94
CA GLY A 286 -8.07 76.17 -5.53
C GLY A 286 -8.82 75.00 -6.17
N LEU A 287 -9.84 75.25 -6.99
CA LEU A 287 -10.63 74.20 -7.64
C LEU A 287 -9.96 73.73 -8.93
N SER A 288 -9.72 72.42 -9.05
CA SER A 288 -8.85 71.80 -10.06
C SER A 288 -9.28 72.01 -11.53
N ASN A 289 -10.56 72.31 -11.76
CA ASN A 289 -11.18 72.35 -13.10
C ASN A 289 -11.99 73.65 -13.33
N VAL A 290 -11.68 74.73 -12.62
CA VAL A 290 -12.34 76.04 -12.78
C VAL A 290 -11.31 77.10 -13.12
N THR A 291 -11.51 77.81 -14.22
CA THR A 291 -10.70 78.99 -14.57
C THR A 291 -11.40 80.25 -14.06
N SER A 292 -10.75 81.01 -13.17
CA SER A 292 -11.30 82.26 -12.63
C SER A 292 -10.56 83.48 -13.19
N LYS A 293 -11.27 84.61 -13.30
CA LYS A 293 -10.68 85.91 -13.69
C LYS A 293 -11.30 87.02 -12.85
N VAL A 294 -10.47 87.74 -12.08
CA VAL A 294 -10.91 88.91 -11.30
C VAL A 294 -10.91 90.13 -12.21
N LEU A 295 -12.07 90.75 -12.43
CA LEU A 295 -12.20 91.89 -13.33
C LEU A 295 -11.79 93.22 -12.66
N ASN A 296 -12.10 93.40 -11.38
CA ASN A 296 -11.75 94.59 -10.59
C ASN A 296 -11.01 94.18 -9.31
N PRO A 297 -9.66 94.19 -9.30
CA PRO A 297 -8.91 93.83 -8.11
C PRO A 297 -9.13 94.86 -7.00
N LEU A 298 -9.24 94.39 -5.75
CA LEU A 298 -9.23 95.27 -4.58
C LEU A 298 -7.92 96.06 -4.59
N SER A 299 -8.00 97.38 -4.67
CA SER A 299 -6.81 98.24 -4.56
C SER A 299 -6.12 97.99 -3.22
N ALA A 300 -4.78 98.07 -3.21
CA ALA A 300 -3.96 97.92 -2.00
C ALA A 300 -4.44 98.83 -0.86
#